data_AF-A0A7X0ML83-F1
#
_entry.id   AF-A0A7X0ML83-F1
#
_cell.length_a   1.000
_cell.length_b   1.000
_cell.length_c   1.000
_cell.angle_alpha   90.00
_cell.angle_beta   90.00
_cell.angle_gamma   90.00
#
_symmetry.space_group_name_H-M   'P 1'
#
loop_
_entity.id
_entity.type
_entity.pdbx_description
1 polymer ?
#
loop_
_entity_poly.entity_id
_entity_poly.type
_entity_poly.pdbx_seq_one_letter_code
_entity_poly.pdbx_strand_id
1 'polypeptide(L)'
;MPIRPLLLLAAAALAAPALAAGPLQVTSQVMVEAKQRAADGTTRIALVPAQRVVPGDRVVFTLAYRNTGTQPLADLVFDNPVPRGVAYRAPAPNSPAPELSVDGRRYGTLAQLGAAGPDAVTHVRWRLARPLAPGASGTFAFHAVLK
;
A
#
# COMPACT_ATOMS: atom_id res chain seq x y z
N MET A 1 18.88 56.17 45.71
CA MET A 1 18.84 54.70 45.64
C MET A 1 17.95 54.30 44.47
N PRO A 2 18.44 53.51 43.50
CA PRO A 2 17.82 53.39 42.17
C PRO A 2 16.70 52.33 42.10
N ILE A 3 15.74 52.60 41.21
CA ILE A 3 14.56 51.78 40.88
C ILE A 3 14.97 50.63 39.94
N ARG A 4 14.61 49.39 40.28
CA ARG A 4 14.86 48.17 39.48
C ARG A 4 13.76 48.00 38.42
N PRO A 5 14.07 47.84 37.12
CA PRO A 5 13.07 47.50 36.12
C PRO A 5 12.85 45.99 36.08
N LEU A 6 11.60 45.57 36.20
CA LEU A 6 11.16 44.19 35.98
C LEU A 6 11.02 43.97 34.46
N LEU A 7 11.96 43.23 33.85
CA LEU A 7 11.82 42.77 32.47
C LEU A 7 10.76 41.65 32.41
N LEU A 8 9.64 41.90 31.74
CA LEU A 8 8.76 40.85 31.23
C LEU A 8 9.31 40.34 29.90
N LEU A 9 9.78 39.08 29.88
CA LEU A 9 10.01 38.36 28.62
C LEU A 9 8.69 37.76 28.13
N ALA A 10 8.17 38.27 27.01
CA ALA A 10 7.09 37.65 26.27
C ALA A 10 7.64 36.50 25.42
N ALA A 11 7.28 35.26 25.76
CA ALA A 11 7.59 34.09 24.94
C ALA A 11 6.60 34.01 23.77
N ALA A 12 7.02 34.39 22.57
CA ALA A 12 6.26 34.14 21.35
C ALA A 12 6.36 32.66 20.98
N ALA A 13 5.27 31.91 21.14
CA ALA A 13 5.17 30.56 20.62
C ALA A 13 5.05 30.62 19.09
N LEU A 14 6.11 30.23 18.38
CA LEU A 14 6.05 29.98 16.95
C LEU A 14 5.20 28.72 16.72
N ALA A 15 3.97 28.90 16.24
CA ALA A 15 3.17 27.80 15.72
C ALA A 15 3.83 27.31 14.42
N ALA A 16 4.50 26.16 14.48
CA ALA A 16 4.98 25.50 13.28
C ALA A 16 3.78 24.97 12.47
N PRO A 17 3.70 25.21 11.15
CA PRO A 17 2.65 24.60 10.34
C PRO A 17 2.87 23.08 10.35
N ALA A 18 1.91 22.35 10.90
CA ALA A 18 1.83 20.92 10.68
C ALA A 18 1.55 20.72 9.18
N LEU A 19 2.50 20.19 8.42
CA LEU A 19 2.18 19.62 7.12
C LEU A 19 1.24 18.44 7.36
N ALA A 20 -0.06 18.70 7.29
CA ALA A 20 -1.05 17.65 7.24
C ALA A 20 -0.72 16.79 6.03
N ALA A 21 -0.46 15.50 6.26
CA ALA A 21 -0.53 14.51 5.20
C ALA A 21 -1.82 14.75 4.41
N GLY A 22 -1.72 14.79 3.08
CA GLY A 22 -2.87 15.11 2.23
C GLY A 22 -4.08 14.22 2.54
N PRO A 23 -5.29 14.59 2.07
CA PRO A 23 -6.55 13.93 2.43
C PRO A 23 -6.68 12.48 1.96
N LEU A 24 -5.67 11.91 1.30
CA LEU A 24 -5.64 10.51 0.90
C LEU A 24 -4.99 9.67 2.00
N GLN A 25 -5.77 8.79 2.61
CA GLN A 25 -5.25 7.75 3.50
C GLN A 25 -5.04 6.46 2.70
N VAL A 26 -3.90 5.81 2.91
CA VAL A 26 -3.55 4.52 2.30
C VAL A 26 -2.96 3.60 3.37
N THR A 27 -3.47 2.38 3.43
CA THR A 27 -2.97 1.33 4.32
C THR A 27 -2.62 0.11 3.50
N SER A 28 -1.38 -0.37 3.63
CA SER A 28 -0.92 -1.62 3.02
C SER A 28 -0.80 -2.70 4.07
N GLN A 29 -1.27 -3.90 3.75
CA GLN A 29 -1.12 -5.08 4.59
C GLN A 29 -0.74 -6.29 3.74
N VAL A 30 0.07 -7.18 4.32
CA VAL A 30 0.49 -8.44 3.70
C VAL A 30 -0.03 -9.57 4.56
N MET A 31 -0.76 -10.47 3.95
CA MET A 31 -1.33 -11.62 4.64
C MET A 31 -0.95 -12.91 3.94
N VAL A 32 -0.80 -13.99 4.70
CA VAL A 32 -0.35 -15.29 4.23
C VAL A 32 -1.55 -16.19 4.01
N GLU A 33 -1.59 -16.89 2.88
CA GLU A 33 -2.52 -18.01 2.66
C GLU A 33 -1.99 -19.24 3.41
N ALA A 34 -2.32 -19.36 4.70
CA ALA A 34 -1.89 -20.49 5.51
C ALA A 34 -2.86 -21.67 5.35
N LYS A 35 -2.30 -22.86 5.07
CA LYS A 35 -3.03 -24.13 5.21
C LYS A 35 -3.19 -24.45 6.69
N GLN A 36 -4.36 -24.17 7.24
CA GLN A 36 -4.69 -24.55 8.61
C GLN A 36 -5.41 -25.90 8.62
N ARG A 37 -4.96 -26.81 9.49
CA ARG A 37 -5.71 -28.02 9.78
C ARG A 37 -6.90 -27.64 10.67
N ALA A 38 -8.10 -27.83 10.17
CA ALA A 38 -9.33 -27.62 10.92
C ALA A 38 -9.51 -28.75 11.95
N ALA A 39 -10.33 -28.47 12.97
CA ALA A 39 -10.61 -29.42 14.05
C ALA A 39 -11.26 -30.74 13.55
N ASP A 40 -11.84 -30.72 12.36
CA ASP A 40 -12.43 -31.87 11.66
C ASP A 40 -11.39 -32.70 10.87
N GLY A 41 -10.10 -32.36 10.96
CA GLY A 41 -9.01 -33.05 10.24
C GLY A 41 -8.81 -32.59 8.80
N THR A 42 -9.67 -31.72 8.27
CA THR A 42 -9.54 -31.15 6.91
C THR A 42 -8.52 -30.01 6.87
N THR A 43 -8.03 -29.68 5.67
CA THR A 43 -7.16 -28.50 5.46
C THR A 43 -7.99 -27.36 4.90
N ARG A 44 -7.99 -26.20 5.56
CA ARG A 44 -8.61 -24.96 5.09
C ARG A 44 -7.53 -23.92 4.79
N ILE A 45 -7.73 -23.12 3.75
CA ILE A 45 -6.87 -21.95 3.49
C ILE A 45 -7.45 -20.77 4.25
N ALA A 46 -6.66 -20.19 5.15
CA ALA A 46 -7.02 -19.00 5.92
C ALA A 46 -5.97 -17.91 5.70
N LEU A 47 -6.43 -16.65 5.66
CA LEU A 47 -5.56 -15.50 5.54
C LEU A 47 -5.08 -15.08 6.94
N VAL A 48 -3.80 -15.22 7.24
CA VAL A 48 -3.22 -14.88 8.56
C VAL A 48 -2.13 -13.81 8.46
N PRO A 49 -1.93 -12.95 9.49
CA PRO A 49 -0.81 -12.02 9.50
C PRO A 49 0.53 -12.76 9.34
N ALA A 50 1.45 -12.17 8.58
CA ALA A 50 2.76 -12.75 8.26
C ALA A 50 3.73 -12.79 9.46
N GLN A 51 3.41 -13.59 10.49
CA GLN A 51 4.24 -13.74 11.69
C GLN A 51 5.22 -14.92 11.58
N ARG A 52 4.94 -15.88 10.69
CA ARG A 52 5.80 -17.03 10.40
C ARG A 52 5.60 -17.40 8.93
N VAL A 53 6.41 -16.83 8.05
CA VAL A 53 6.42 -17.12 6.61
C VAL A 53 7.68 -17.87 6.25
N VAL A 54 7.54 -18.87 5.39
CA VAL A 54 8.67 -19.61 4.80
C VAL A 54 8.72 -19.39 3.29
N PRO A 55 9.90 -19.50 2.66
CA PRO A 55 10.02 -19.52 1.20
C PRO A 55 9.00 -20.49 0.57
N GLY A 56 8.31 -20.03 -0.46
CA GLY A 56 7.24 -20.73 -1.16
C GLY A 56 5.82 -20.40 -0.68
N ASP A 57 5.66 -19.74 0.47
CA ASP A 57 4.34 -19.32 0.94
C ASP A 57 3.67 -18.34 -0.01
N ARG A 58 2.37 -18.55 -0.26
CA ARG A 58 1.55 -17.62 -1.00
C ARG A 58 1.07 -16.53 -0.06
N VAL A 59 1.17 -15.29 -0.53
CA VAL A 59 0.74 -14.12 0.21
C VAL A 59 -0.14 -13.24 -0.65
N VAL A 60 -1.04 -12.52 -0.01
CA VAL A 60 -1.89 -11.51 -0.62
C VAL A 60 -1.49 -10.16 -0.06
N PHE A 61 -1.08 -9.27 -0.96
CA PHE A 61 -0.87 -7.86 -0.65
C PHE A 61 -2.17 -7.12 -0.88
N THR A 62 -2.59 -6.33 0.10
CA THR A 62 -3.84 -5.57 0.06
C THR A 62 -3.55 -4.10 0.36
N LEU A 63 -3.96 -3.21 -0.53
CA LEU A 63 -3.87 -1.76 -0.37
C LEU A 63 -5.29 -1.21 -0.25
N ALA A 64 -5.64 -0.75 0.94
CA ALA A 64 -6.88 -0.02 1.19
C ALA A 64 -6.61 1.48 1.09
N TYR A 65 -7.51 2.22 0.46
CA TYR A 65 -7.39 3.67 0.33
C TYR A 65 -8.72 4.37 0.60
N ARG A 66 -8.65 5.61 1.11
CA ARG A 66 -9.82 6.44 1.40
C ARG A 66 -9.51 7.92 1.24
N ASN A 67 -10.44 8.66 0.65
CA ASN A 67 -10.44 10.12 0.69
C ASN A 67 -11.12 10.59 1.98
N THR A 68 -10.34 11.17 2.90
CA THR A 68 -10.83 11.77 4.15
C THR A 68 -10.98 13.28 4.09
N GLY A 69 -10.75 13.87 2.92
CA GLY A 69 -10.98 15.29 2.67
C GLY A 69 -12.42 15.61 2.28
N THR A 70 -12.64 16.88 1.99
CA THR A 70 -13.95 17.44 1.58
C THR A 70 -14.06 17.66 0.07
N GLN A 71 -12.99 17.40 -0.70
CA GLN A 71 -12.94 17.59 -2.14
C GLN A 71 -12.61 16.27 -2.87
N PRO A 72 -13.09 16.05 -4.10
CA PRO A 72 -12.69 14.90 -4.91
C PRO A 72 -11.18 14.90 -5.20
N LEU A 73 -10.57 13.71 -5.24
CA LEU A 73 -9.15 13.54 -5.58
C LEU A 73 -9.02 12.90 -6.96
N ALA A 74 -8.39 13.61 -7.90
CA ALA A 74 -8.14 13.14 -9.26
C ALA A 74 -6.71 12.59 -9.43
N ASP A 75 -6.46 11.97 -10.59
CA ASP A 75 -5.12 11.54 -11.04
C ASP A 75 -4.37 10.64 -10.04
N LEU A 76 -5.13 9.84 -9.29
CA LEU A 76 -4.56 8.97 -8.26
C LEU A 76 -3.86 7.76 -8.89
N VAL A 77 -2.58 7.64 -8.57
CA VAL A 77 -1.70 6.54 -8.97
C VAL A 77 -1.17 5.86 -7.72
N PHE A 78 -1.41 4.56 -7.61
CA PHE A 78 -0.95 3.72 -6.52
C PHE A 78 0.18 2.86 -7.03
N ASP A 79 1.41 3.32 -6.84
CA ASP A 79 2.62 2.58 -7.22
C ASP A 79 3.17 1.84 -6.02
N ASN A 80 3.18 0.51 -6.10
CA ASN A 80 3.59 -0.36 -5.01
C ASN A 80 4.82 -1.17 -5.40
N PRO A 81 6.02 -0.79 -4.90
CA PRO A 81 7.23 -1.58 -5.09
C PRO A 81 7.08 -2.98 -4.47
N VAL A 82 7.46 -4.01 -5.21
CA VAL A 82 7.50 -5.38 -4.72
C VAL A 82 8.76 -5.55 -3.85
N PRO A 83 8.63 -5.91 -2.56
CA PRO A 83 9.79 -6.09 -1.69
C PRO A 83 10.78 -7.12 -2.21
N ARG A 84 12.07 -6.92 -1.90
CA ARG A 84 13.09 -7.95 -2.15
C ARG A 84 12.73 -9.21 -1.36
N GLY A 85 12.79 -10.37 -2.03
CA GLY A 85 12.36 -11.65 -1.46
C GLY A 85 10.89 -11.99 -1.74
N VAL A 86 10.13 -11.13 -2.41
CA VAL A 86 8.77 -11.44 -2.85
C VAL A 86 8.71 -11.50 -4.37
N ALA A 87 7.84 -12.34 -4.91
CA ALA A 87 7.60 -12.46 -6.33
C ALA A 87 6.13 -12.30 -6.66
N TYR A 88 5.78 -11.34 -7.51
CA TYR A 88 4.43 -11.18 -8.03
C TYR A 88 3.97 -12.47 -8.72
N ARG A 89 2.66 -12.76 -8.66
CA ARG A 89 2.05 -13.89 -9.38
C ARG A 89 0.88 -13.46 -10.24
N ALA A 90 -0.11 -12.81 -9.64
CA ALA A 90 -1.36 -12.46 -10.31
C ALA A 90 -2.11 -11.35 -9.57
N PRO A 91 -3.06 -10.66 -10.21
CA PRO A 91 -4.05 -9.86 -9.49
C PRO A 91 -4.87 -10.75 -8.56
N ALA A 92 -5.28 -10.24 -7.41
CA ALA A 92 -6.17 -10.98 -6.52
C ALA A 92 -7.59 -11.06 -7.15
N PRO A 93 -8.39 -12.09 -6.81
CA PRO A 93 -9.78 -12.16 -7.22
C PRO A 93 -10.52 -10.86 -6.83
N ASN A 94 -11.36 -10.35 -7.74
CA ASN A 94 -12.12 -9.10 -7.56
C ASN A 94 -11.27 -7.82 -7.41
N SER A 95 -9.96 -7.87 -7.62
CA SER A 95 -9.12 -6.68 -7.78
C SER A 95 -8.99 -6.33 -9.26
N PRO A 96 -9.03 -5.03 -9.63
CA PRO A 96 -8.63 -4.60 -10.97
C PRO A 96 -7.22 -5.06 -11.33
N ALA A 97 -7.00 -5.37 -12.61
CA ALA A 97 -5.69 -5.74 -13.11
C ALA A 97 -4.72 -4.55 -12.99
N PRO A 98 -3.50 -4.74 -12.42
CA PRO A 98 -2.49 -3.72 -12.36
C PRO A 98 -1.73 -3.56 -13.68
N GLU A 99 -1.09 -2.42 -13.82
CA GLU A 99 0.08 -2.28 -14.68
C GLU A 99 1.32 -2.76 -13.92
N LEU A 100 2.20 -3.50 -14.59
CA LEU A 100 3.41 -4.06 -13.99
C LEU A 100 4.63 -3.28 -14.47
N SER A 101 5.72 -3.32 -13.72
CA SER A 101 7.02 -2.82 -14.16
C SER A 101 8.15 -3.75 -13.74
N VAL A 102 9.22 -3.78 -14.52
CA VAL A 102 10.48 -4.47 -14.19
C VAL A 102 11.56 -3.49 -13.71
N ASP A 103 11.37 -2.19 -13.90
CA ASP A 103 12.38 -1.14 -13.63
C ASP A 103 11.84 0.06 -12.83
N GLY A 104 10.54 0.12 -12.54
CA GLY A 104 9.87 1.25 -11.88
C GLY A 104 9.73 2.49 -12.78
N ARG A 105 9.96 2.37 -14.08
CA ARG A 105 9.91 3.49 -15.05
C ARG A 105 8.89 3.22 -16.13
N ARG A 106 8.92 2.03 -16.70
CA ARG A 106 7.98 1.62 -17.75
C ARG A 106 6.97 0.65 -17.20
N TYR A 107 5.71 0.89 -17.52
CA TYR A 107 4.59 0.12 -16.98
C TYR A 107 3.72 -0.43 -18.10
N GLY A 108 3.22 -1.65 -17.92
CA GLY A 108 2.34 -2.33 -18.87
C GLY A 108 2.11 -3.79 -18.49
N THR A 109 1.60 -4.58 -19.43
CA THR A 109 1.51 -6.04 -19.28
C THR A 109 2.89 -6.68 -19.39
N LEU A 110 3.07 -7.90 -18.86
CA LEU A 110 4.35 -8.64 -18.98
C LEU A 110 4.79 -8.78 -20.46
N ALA A 111 3.83 -9.03 -21.35
CA ALA A 111 4.08 -9.14 -22.78
C ALA A 111 4.56 -7.83 -23.39
N GLN A 112 3.92 -6.71 -23.06
CA GLN A 112 4.39 -5.39 -23.50
C GLN A 112 5.82 -5.14 -23.03
N LEU A 113 6.14 -5.50 -21.78
CA LEU A 113 7.47 -5.40 -21.15
C LEU A 113 8.54 -6.36 -21.70
N GLY A 114 8.17 -7.37 -22.49
CA GLY A 114 9.12 -8.42 -22.88
C GLY A 114 9.71 -9.16 -21.67
N ALA A 115 8.98 -9.18 -20.55
CA ALA A 115 9.44 -9.80 -19.32
C ALA A 115 9.35 -11.33 -19.43
N ALA A 116 10.39 -12.04 -19.00
CA ALA A 116 10.44 -13.50 -19.04
C ALA A 116 9.35 -14.17 -18.18
N GLY A 117 8.84 -13.46 -17.17
CA GLY A 117 7.80 -13.96 -16.30
C GLY A 117 7.48 -12.99 -15.15
N PRO A 118 6.51 -13.35 -14.30
CA PRO A 118 6.07 -12.50 -13.20
C PRO A 118 7.13 -12.30 -12.10
N ASP A 119 8.15 -13.16 -12.02
CA ASP A 119 9.28 -13.00 -11.09
C ASP A 119 10.19 -11.80 -11.38
N ALA A 120 10.13 -11.27 -12.60
CA ALA A 120 10.87 -10.06 -13.02
C ALA A 120 10.18 -8.76 -12.58
N VAL A 121 8.95 -8.83 -12.08
CA VAL A 121 8.19 -7.64 -11.67
C VAL A 121 8.80 -7.04 -10.41
N THR A 122 9.08 -5.74 -10.48
CA THR A 122 9.59 -4.93 -9.36
C THR A 122 8.57 -3.93 -8.84
N HIS A 123 7.57 -3.55 -9.64
CA HIS A 123 6.48 -2.65 -9.21
C HIS A 123 5.14 -3.13 -9.75
N VAL A 124 4.09 -2.92 -8.93
CA VAL A 124 2.70 -3.18 -9.27
C VAL A 124 1.94 -1.86 -9.09
N ARG A 125 1.27 -1.39 -10.15
CA ARG A 125 0.64 -0.07 -10.18
C ARG A 125 -0.82 -0.13 -10.55
N TRP A 126 -1.63 0.66 -9.85
CA TRP A 126 -3.01 0.97 -10.25
C TRP A 126 -3.20 2.46 -10.48
N ARG A 127 -4.17 2.78 -11.34
CA ARG A 127 -4.62 4.15 -11.61
C ARG A 127 -6.12 4.21 -11.46
N LEU A 128 -6.62 5.22 -10.76
CA LEU A 128 -8.06 5.44 -10.68
C LEU A 128 -8.49 6.27 -11.88
N ALA A 129 -9.26 5.65 -12.78
CA ALA A 129 -9.78 6.32 -13.96
C ALA A 129 -10.79 7.43 -13.62
N ARG A 130 -11.40 7.39 -12.43
CA ARG A 130 -12.36 8.38 -11.96
C ARG A 130 -11.85 9.04 -10.68
N PRO A 131 -12.12 10.34 -10.47
CA PRO A 131 -11.82 11.00 -9.22
C PRO A 131 -12.46 10.27 -8.02
N LEU A 132 -11.71 10.17 -6.93
CA LEU A 132 -12.17 9.60 -5.67
C LEU A 132 -12.95 10.65 -4.89
N ALA A 133 -14.28 10.51 -4.85
CA ALA A 133 -15.15 11.43 -4.14
C ALA A 133 -14.84 11.54 -2.64
N PRO A 134 -15.23 12.63 -1.95
CA PRO A 134 -15.11 12.75 -0.50
C PRO A 134 -15.74 11.56 0.23
N GLY A 135 -15.01 10.99 1.20
CA GLY A 135 -15.46 9.82 1.97
C GLY A 135 -15.37 8.47 1.25
N ALA A 136 -15.19 8.46 -0.08
CA ALA A 136 -15.08 7.23 -0.86
C ALA A 136 -13.79 6.46 -0.55
N SER A 137 -13.87 5.14 -0.71
CA SER A 137 -12.77 4.21 -0.43
C SER A 137 -12.77 3.05 -1.42
N GLY A 138 -11.69 2.29 -1.42
CA GLY A 138 -11.57 1.06 -2.20
C GLY A 138 -10.34 0.27 -1.82
N THR A 139 -10.15 -0.85 -2.52
CA THR A 139 -9.08 -1.79 -2.26
C THR A 139 -8.46 -2.29 -3.57
N PHE A 140 -7.14 -2.40 -3.59
CA PHE A 140 -6.40 -3.18 -4.58
C PHE A 140 -5.74 -4.36 -3.91
N ALA A 141 -5.63 -5.47 -4.61
CA ALA A 141 -4.90 -6.62 -4.10
C ALA A 141 -4.22 -7.43 -5.20
N PHE A 142 -3.11 -8.06 -4.84
CA PHE A 142 -2.39 -8.99 -5.71
C PHE A 142 -1.82 -10.15 -4.92
N HIS A 143 -1.69 -11.29 -5.60
CA HIS A 143 -1.06 -12.49 -5.09
C HIS A 143 0.43 -12.46 -5.40
N ALA A 144 1.21 -12.89 -4.43
CA ALA A 144 2.64 -13.05 -4.54
C ALA A 144 3.10 -14.33 -3.82
N VAL A 145 4.36 -14.67 -3.99
CA VAL A 145 5.01 -15.78 -3.29
C VAL A 145 6.30 -15.27 -2.64
N LEU A 146 6.58 -15.73 -1.42
CA LEU A 146 7.86 -15.49 -0.77
C LEU A 146 8.94 -16.36 -1.44
N LYS A 147 10.07 -15.76 -1.81
CA LYS A 147 11.22 -16.44 -2.43
C LYS A 147 12.07 -17.17 -1.39
#